data_AF-A0A917LZG7-F1
#
_entry.id   AF-A0A917LZG7-F1
#
_cell.length_a   1.000
_cell.length_b   1.000
_cell.length_c   1.000
_cell.angle_alpha   90.00
_cell.angle_beta   90.00
_cell.angle_gamma   90.00
#
_symmetry.space_group_name_H-M   'P 1'
#
loop_
_entity.id
_entity.type
_entity.pdbx_description
1 polymer ?
#
loop_
_entity_poly.entity_id
_entity_poly.type
_entity_poly.pdbx_seq_one_letter_code
_entity_poly.pdbx_strand_id
1 'polypeptide(L)' 'MADKQIEHTELDKLVKISQPARRALRGAGIMTLEQLAKWSEKELLGLHGLGPKAMPELSAALSAQGMAFKQ' A
#
# COMPACT_ATOMS: atom_id res chain seq x y z
N MET A 1 -10.53 24.64 -5.02
CA MET A 1 -9.49 23.60 -5.08
C MET A 1 -10.01 22.44 -4.25
N ALA A 2 -10.21 21.26 -4.86
CA ALA A 2 -11.01 20.18 -4.29
C ALA A 2 -10.34 19.61 -3.03
N ASP A 3 -10.88 19.97 -1.86
CA ASP A 3 -10.69 19.24 -0.60
C ASP A 3 -11.41 17.90 -0.75
N LYS A 4 -10.76 16.99 -1.49
CA LYS A 4 -11.29 15.65 -1.76
C LYS A 4 -10.92 14.82 -0.55
N GLN A 5 -11.85 14.75 0.40
CA GLN A 5 -11.90 13.81 1.53
C GLN A 5 -10.92 12.66 1.31
N ILE A 6 -9.76 12.75 1.95
CA ILE A 6 -8.79 11.66 1.93
C ILE A 6 -9.46 10.57 2.75
N GLU A 7 -10.08 9.60 2.09
CA GLU A 7 -10.52 8.36 2.74
C GLU A 7 -9.31 7.78 3.46
N HIS A 8 -9.27 7.95 4.78
CA HIS A 8 -8.21 7.43 5.63
C HIS A 8 -8.41 5.93 5.77
N THR A 9 -7.94 5.17 4.78
CA THR A 9 -7.95 3.71 4.86
C THR A 9 -7.03 3.23 5.98
N GLU A 10 -7.25 2.01 6.45
CA GLU A 10 -6.43 1.41 7.50
C GLU A 10 -4.95 1.36 7.06
N LEU A 11 -4.70 1.03 5.80
CA LEU A 11 -3.37 1.03 5.21
C LEU A 11 -2.69 2.42 5.28
N ASP A 12 -3.44 3.50 5.04
CA ASP A 12 -2.93 4.88 5.06
C ASP A 12 -2.47 5.34 6.46
N LYS A 13 -2.98 4.70 7.52
CA LYS A 13 -2.60 4.93 8.93
C LYS A 13 -1.40 4.09 9.34
N LEU A 14 -1.28 2.87 8.80
CA LEU A 14 -0.25 1.91 9.17
C LEU A 14 1.05 2.07 8.38
N VAL A 15 1.00 2.68 7.18
CA VAL A 15 2.15 2.77 6.27
C VAL A 15 2.49 4.23 5.94
N LYS A 16 3.75 4.64 6.10
CA LYS A 16 4.23 6.01 5.83
C LYS A 16 4.79 6.14 4.41
N ILE A 17 3.96 5.87 3.42
CA ILE A 17 4.30 6.01 2.00
C ILE A 17 3.90 7.37 1.41
N SER A 18 4.56 7.76 0.32
CA SER A 18 4.28 8.99 -0.44
C SER A 18 2.87 9.00 -1.04
N GLN A 19 2.33 10.18 -1.31
CA GLN A 19 0.99 10.34 -1.88
C GLN A 19 0.76 9.59 -3.22
N PRO A 20 1.73 9.51 -4.17
CA PRO A 20 1.57 8.70 -5.38
C PRO A 20 1.44 7.21 -5.11
N ALA A 21 2.21 6.67 -4.16
CA ALA A 21 2.14 5.27 -3.76
C ALA A 21 0.77 4.93 -3.13
N ARG A 22 0.24 5.81 -2.28
CA ARG A 22 -1.11 5.67 -1.71
C ARG A 22 -2.18 5.64 -2.81
N ARG A 23 -2.05 6.51 -3.81
CA ARG A 23 -2.95 6.54 -4.97
C ARG A 23 -2.85 5.27 -5.81
N ALA A 24 -1.64 4.75 -6.03
CA ALA A 24 -1.42 3.52 -6.78
C ALA A 24 -2.09 2.31 -6.09
N LEU A 25 -1.91 2.18 -4.77
CA LEU A 25 -2.55 1.10 -3.99
C LEU A 25 -4.07 1.22 -4.00
N ARG A 26 -4.63 2.41 -3.77
CA ARG A 26 -6.08 2.62 -3.87
C ARG A 26 -6.62 2.38 -5.29
N GLY A 27 -5.86 2.78 -6.31
CA GLY A 27 -6.19 2.52 -7.71
C GLY A 27 -6.21 1.03 -8.04
N ALA A 28 -5.37 0.24 -7.37
CA ALA A 28 -5.37 -1.22 -7.43
C ALA A 28 -6.43 -1.87 -6.51
N GLY A 29 -7.24 -1.08 -5.80
CA GLY A 29 -8.24 -1.57 -4.86
C GLY A 29 -7.67 -2.09 -3.54
N ILE A 30 -6.42 -1.78 -3.21
CA ILE A 30 -5.73 -2.21 -1.99
C ILE A 30 -5.94 -1.15 -0.90
N MET A 31 -6.83 -1.45 0.05
CA MET A 31 -7.18 -0.53 1.14
C MET A 31 -6.83 -1.06 2.53
N THR A 32 -6.56 -2.35 2.67
CA THR A 32 -6.22 -3.01 3.95
C THR A 32 -4.96 -3.86 3.83
N LEU A 33 -4.35 -4.21 4.97
CA LEU A 33 -3.19 -5.11 5.00
C LEU A 33 -3.52 -6.51 4.47
N GLU A 34 -4.72 -7.02 4.74
CA GLU A 34 -5.17 -8.31 4.21
C GLU A 34 -5.26 -8.29 2.68
N GLN A 35 -5.72 -7.19 2.09
CA GLN A 35 -5.71 -7.04 0.64
C GLN A 35 -4.28 -6.94 0.13
N LEU A 36 -3.42 -6.17 0.79
CA LEU A 36 -2.01 -6.04 0.42
C LEU A 36 -1.28 -7.39 0.45
N ALA A 37 -1.55 -8.24 1.44
CA ALA A 37 -0.98 -9.58 1.58
C ALA A 37 -1.33 -10.52 0.42
N LYS A 38 -2.41 -10.24 -0.33
CA LYS A 38 -2.79 -11.00 -1.53
C LYS A 38 -1.94 -10.66 -2.75
N TRP A 39 -1.16 -9.60 -2.70
CA TRP A 39 -0.29 -9.16 -3.78
C TRP A 39 1.16 -9.54 -3.50
N SER A 40 1.90 -9.84 -4.56
CA SER A 40 3.33 -10.06 -4.50
C SER A 40 4.11 -8.75 -4.67
N GLU A 41 5.35 -8.72 -4.19
CA GLU A 41 6.23 -7.55 -4.35
C GLU A 41 6.39 -7.14 -5.82
N LYS A 42 6.43 -8.12 -6.73
CA LYS A 42 6.54 -7.90 -8.17
C LYS A 42 5.29 -7.24 -8.75
N GLU A 43 4.10 -7.71 -8.37
CA GLU A 43 2.84 -7.11 -8.83
C GLU A 43 2.70 -5.68 -8.30
N LEU A 44 3.08 -5.45 -7.04
CA LEU A 44 3.08 -4.13 -6.42
C LEU A 44 4.05 -3.17 -7.11
N LEU A 45 5.28 -3.60 -7.39
CA LEU A 45 6.25 -2.81 -8.15
C LEU A 45 5.82 -2.50 -9.58
N GLY A 46 4.87 -3.29 -10.14
CA GLY A 46 4.24 -3.02 -11.42
C GLY A 46 3.20 -1.88 -11.38
N LEU A 47 2.74 -1.47 -10.20
CA LEU A 47 1.74 -0.41 -10.07
C LEU A 47 2.35 0.96 -10.39
N HIS A 48 1.78 1.65 -11.37
CA HIS A 48 2.23 2.97 -11.77
C HIS A 48 2.07 3.98 -10.61
N GLY A 49 3.20 4.46 -10.08
CA GLY A 49 3.24 5.36 -8.92
C GLY A 49 3.63 4.69 -7.60
N LEU A 50 3.75 3.36 -7.55
CA LEU A 50 4.37 2.64 -6.44
C LEU A 50 5.88 2.51 -6.69
N GLY A 51 6.67 3.30 -5.96
CA GLY A 51 8.13 3.22 -6.06
C GLY A 51 8.72 2.11 -5.16
N PRO A 52 9.93 1.62 -5.46
CA PRO A 52 10.60 0.59 -4.64
C PRO A 52 10.85 1.02 -3.21
N LYS A 53 10.89 2.34 -2.94
CA LYS A 53 10.98 2.90 -1.59
C LYS A 53 9.77 2.59 -0.70
N ALA A 54 8.61 2.29 -1.28
CA ALA A 54 7.41 1.91 -0.53
C ALA A 54 7.41 0.45 -0.08
N MET A 55 8.15 -0.43 -0.76
CA MET A 55 8.21 -1.86 -0.45
C MET A 55 8.65 -2.18 1.00
N PRO A 56 9.74 -1.59 1.54
CA PRO A 56 10.13 -1.88 2.92
C PRO A 56 9.09 -1.41 3.94
N GLU A 57 8.42 -0.28 3.68
CA GLU A 57 7.34 0.23 4.53
C GLU A 57 6.11 -0.70 4.53
N LEU A 58 5.71 -1.17 3.34
CA LEU A 58 4.61 -2.11 3.18
C LEU A 58 4.92 -3.47 3.81
N SER A 59 6.15 -3.96 3.63
CA SER A 59 6.64 -5.20 4.24
C SER A 59 6.65 -5.12 5.77
N ALA A 60 7.14 -4.00 6.31
CA ALA A 60 7.16 -3.76 7.75
C ALA A 60 5.74 -3.73 8.34
N ALA A 61 4.78 -3.09 7.66
CA ALA A 61 3.40 -3.04 8.12
C ALA A 61 2.70 -4.41 8.09
N LEU A 62 2.98 -5.24 7.07
CA LEU A 62 2.52 -6.63 7.03
C LEU A 62 3.15 -7.45 8.16
N SER A 63 4.46 -7.34 8.32
CA SER A 63 5.23 -8.09 9.33
C SER A 63 4.79 -7.72 10.76
N ALA A 64 4.42 -6.46 11.00
CA ALA A 64 3.87 -5.99 12.27
C ALA A 64 2.55 -6.69 12.64
N GLN A 65 1.80 -7.19 11.65
CA GLN A 65 0.59 -8.00 11.85
C GLN A 65 0.82 -9.51 11.65
N GLY A 66 2.08 -9.96 11.53
CA GLY A 66 2.41 -11.37 11.26
C GLY A 66 1.99 -11.84 9.86
N MET A 67 1.74 -10.90 8.93
CA MET A 67 1.42 -11.17 7.54
C MET A 67 2.67 -11.02 6.66
N ALA A 68 2.61 -11.55 5.44
CA ALA A 68 3.64 -11.39 4.43
C ALA A 68 3.00 -11.17 3.06
N PHE A 69 3.78 -10.69 2.09
CA PHE A 69 3.34 -10.65 0.70
C PHE A 69 3.12 -12.06 0.16
N LYS A 70 2.29 -12.15 -0.86
CA LYS A 70 2.15 -13.37 -1.65
C LYS A 70 3.48 -13.68 -2.33
N GLN A 71 3.92 -14.95 -2.27
CA GLN A 71 5.11 -15.44 -2.98
C GLN A 71 4.91 -15.48 -4.50
#